data_AF-A0A8T3LJ42-F1
#
_entry.id   AF-A0A8T3LJ42-F1
#
_cell.length_a   1.000
_cell.length_b   1.000
_cell.length_c   1.000
_cell.angle_alpha   90.00
_cell.angle_beta   90.00
_cell.angle_gamma   90.00
#
_symmetry.space_group_name_H-M   'P 1'
#
loop_
_entity.id
_entity.type
_entity.pdbx_description
1 polymer ?
#
loop_
_entity_poly.entity_id
_entity_poly.type
_entity_poly.pdbx_seq_one_letter_code
_entity_poly.pdbx_strand_id
1 'polypeptide(L)' 'LDDGSVEVVACGEEGQVEKLMQWLKSGGPRSARVERVLSEPHHPSGELADFRIR' A
#
# COMPACT_ATOMS: atom_id res chain seq x y z
N LEU A 1 7.56 -8.60 -5.58
CA LEU A 1 8.42 -9.70 -5.08
C LEU A 1 8.30 -10.86 -6.06
N ASP A 2 9.25 -11.78 -6.06
CA ASP A 2 9.34 -12.83 -7.07
C ASP A 2 8.22 -13.88 -6.95
N ASP A 3 7.47 -13.84 -5.84
CA ASP A 3 6.31 -14.67 -5.53
C ASP A 3 4.97 -14.03 -5.94
N GLY A 4 4.99 -12.88 -6.62
CA GLY A 4 3.79 -12.15 -7.05
C GLY A 4 3.17 -11.27 -5.95
N SER A 5 3.74 -11.23 -4.75
CA SER A 5 3.30 -10.30 -3.71
C SER A 5 3.84 -8.88 -3.94
N VAL A 6 3.12 -7.91 -3.38
CA VAL A 6 3.39 -6.46 -3.51
C VAL A 6 3.55 -5.86 -2.12
N GLU A 7 4.62 -5.09 -1.93
CA GLU A 7 4.84 -4.27 -0.74
C GLU A 7 4.51 -2.81 -1.07
N VAL A 8 3.77 -2.15 -0.19
CA VAL A 8 3.37 -0.74 -0.33
C VAL A 8 3.70 -0.02 0.96
N VAL A 9 4.47 1.07 0.86
CA VAL A 9 4.69 2.02 1.95
C VAL A 9 4.04 3.34 1.55
N ALA A 10 3.13 3.84 2.38
CA ALA A 10 2.42 5.09 2.15
C ALA A 10 2.41 5.92 3.44
N CYS A 11 2.62 7.22 3.31
CA CYS A 11 2.53 8.19 4.40
C CYS A 11 1.65 9.37 3.97
N GLY A 12 1.00 10.03 4.94
CA GLY A 12 0.16 11.19 4.70
C GLY A 12 -0.91 11.31 5.78
N GLU A 13 -1.92 12.12 5.50
CA GLU A 13 -3.11 12.21 6.36
C GLU A 13 -3.78 10.83 6.50
N GLU A 14 -4.17 10.48 7.73
CA GLU A 14 -4.76 9.18 8.06
C GLU A 14 -5.93 8.81 7.14
N GLY A 15 -6.87 9.74 6.89
CA GLY A 15 -8.02 9.49 6.02
C GLY A 15 -7.65 9.23 4.56
N GLN A 16 -6.52 9.76 4.07
CA GLN A 16 -6.04 9.49 2.71
C GLN A 16 -5.36 8.12 2.63
N VAL A 17 -4.58 7.75 3.64
CA VAL A 17 -3.99 6.41 3.76
C VAL A 17 -5.10 5.36 3.91
N GLU A 18 -6.14 5.65 4.68
CA GLU A 18 -7.26 4.73 4.89
C GLU A 18 -8.04 4.45 3.59
N LYS A 19 -8.24 5.47 2.73
CA LYS A 19 -8.85 5.26 1.40
C LYS A 19 -8.04 4.28 0.53
N LEU A 20 -6.71 4.41 0.52
CA LEU A 20 -5.83 3.47 -0.19
C LEU A 20 -5.97 2.06 0.39
N MET A 21 -5.98 1.95 1.73
CA MET A 21 -6.16 0.67 2.42
C MET A 21 -7.50 0.00 2.10
N GLN A 22 -8.59 0.78 2.08
CA GLN A 22 -9.91 0.29 1.72
C GLN A 22 -9.95 -0.19 0.26
N TRP A 23 -9.33 0.54 -0.67
CA TRP A 23 -9.25 0.13 -2.07
C TRP A 23 -8.46 -1.18 -2.25
N LEU A 24 -7.32 -1.34 -1.57
CA LEU A 24 -6.56 -2.59 -1.59
C LEU A 24 -7.38 -3.77 -1.03
N LYS A 25 -8.06 -3.57 0.10
CA LYS A 25 -8.95 -4.57 0.72
C LYS A 25 -10.16 -4.92 -0.15
N SER A 26 -10.58 -4.00 -1.03
CA SER A 26 -11.69 -4.19 -1.98
C SER A 26 -11.26 -4.89 -3.28
N GLY A 27 -10.02 -5.38 -3.37
CA GLY A 27 -9.51 -6.09 -4.54
C GLY A 27 -8.50 -5.30 -5.38
N GLY A 28 -8.22 -4.04 -5.03
CA GLY A 28 -7.20 -3.24 -5.69
C GLY A 28 -7.48 -2.97 -7.18
N PRO A 29 -6.46 -3.01 -8.05
CA PRO A 29 -6.63 -2.80 -9.48
C PRO A 29 -7.51 -3.88 -10.11
N ARG A 30 -8.38 -3.50 -11.05
CA ARG A 30 -9.27 -4.43 -11.77
C ARG A 30 -8.53 -5.60 -12.45
N SER A 31 -7.28 -5.40 -12.86
CA SER A 31 -6.47 -6.42 -13.54
C SER A 31 -5.71 -7.34 -12.58
N ALA A 32 -5.78 -7.09 -11.27
CA ALA A 32 -5.13 -7.89 -10.25
C ALA A 32 -6.14 -8.77 -9.50
N ARG A 33 -5.65 -9.83 -8.87
CA ARG A 33 -6.40 -10.62 -7.90
C ARG A 33 -5.70 -10.48 -6.56
N VAL A 34 -6.29 -9.70 -5.65
CA VAL A 34 -5.77 -9.54 -4.29
C VAL A 34 -6.36 -10.64 -3.41
N GLU A 35 -5.51 -11.58 -2.98
CA GLU A 35 -5.94 -12.69 -2.13
C GLU A 35 -5.97 -12.34 -0.66
N ARG A 36 -5.06 -11.46 -0.21
CA ARG A 36 -4.90 -11.06 1.19
C ARG A 36 -4.21 -9.72 1.28
N VAL A 37 -4.61 -8.91 2.28
CA VAL A 37 -3.97 -7.64 2.63
C VAL A 37 -3.54 -7.71 4.08
N LEU A 38 -2.25 -7.48 4.34
CA LEU A 38 -1.68 -7.28 5.67
C LEU A 38 -1.27 -5.82 5.82
N SER A 39 -1.36 -5.28 7.04
CA SER A 39 -1.01 -3.89 7.33
C SER A 39 -0.35 -3.77 8.68
N GLU A 40 0.75 -3.04 8.73
CA GLU A 40 1.49 -2.75 9.95
C GLU A 40 1.80 -1.24 9.98
N PRO A 41 1.78 -0.59 11.17
CA PRO A 41 2.24 0.79 11.29
C PRO A 41 3.69 0.93 10.85
N HIS A 42 3.98 1.97 10.05
CA HIS A 42 5.34 2.23 9.57
C HIS A 42 5.86 3.57 10.13
N HIS A 43 7.02 3.53 10.78
CA HIS A 43 7.75 4.71 11.24
C HIS A 43 9.01 4.87 10.40
N PRO A 44 8.97 5.67 9.32
CA PRO A 44 10.13 5.86 8.46
C PRO A 44 11.22 6.64 9.21
N SER A 45 12.49 6.34 8.94
CA SER A 45 13.64 7.04 9.53
C SER A 45 13.91 8.41 8.90
N GLY A 46 13.14 8.81 7.88
CA GLY A 46 13.22 10.09 7.20
C GLY A 46 11.96 10.40 6.40
N GLU A 47 11.86 11.61 5.85
CA GLU A 47 10.71 12.02 5.02
C GLU A 47 10.72 11.31 3.66
N LEU A 48 9.55 10.81 3.25
CA LEU A 48 9.33 10.28 1.91
C LEU A 48 9.04 11.45 0.96
N ALA A 49 9.91 11.66 -0.02
CA ALA A 49 9.84 12.82 -0.92
C ALA A 49 8.86 12.63 -2.10
N ASP A 50 8.65 11.39 -2.54
CA ASP A 50 7.80 11.05 -3.67
C ASP A 50 7.25 9.61 -3.58
N PHE A 51 6.39 9.25 -4.54
CA PHE A 51 5.87 7.90 -4.72
C PHE A 51 6.50 7.24 -5.95
N ARG A 52 7.02 6.02 -5.81
CA ARG A 52 7.70 5.28 -6.88
C ARG A 52 7.26 3.83 -6.95
N ILE A 53 7.31 3.27 -8.16
CA ILE A 53 7.02 1.86 -8.46
C ILE A 53 8.30 1.20 -8.97
N ARG A 54 8.48 -0.11 -8.69
CA ARG A 54 9.61 -0.93 -9.16
C ARG A 54 9.09 -2.20 -9.83
#